data_AF-A0A7D7XAJ4-F1
#
_entry.id   AF-A0A7D7XAJ4-F1
#
_cell.length_a   1.000
_cell.length_b   1.000
_cell.length_c   1.000
_cell.angle_alpha   90.00
_cell.angle_beta   90.00
_cell.angle_gamma   90.00
#
_symmetry.space_group_name_H-M   'P 1'
#
loop_
_entity.id
_entity.type
_entity.pdbx_description
1 polymer ?
#
loop_
_entity_poly.entity_id
_entity_poly.type
_entity_poly.pdbx_seq_one_letter_code
_entity_poly.pdbx_strand_id
1 'polypeptide(L)'
;MEIADWRKKIDELDEQIVRLLSERAAAAVAIGQLKAKASAPIYEPQREQSVFEHVRSVNPGPLSGAQVQDVYERIMDVMRSLQKQ
;
A
#
# COMPACT_ATOMS: atom_id res chain seq x y z
N MET A 1 -7.42 -31.03 -2.78
CA MET A 1 -7.65 -29.61 -2.48
C MET A 1 -8.29 -29.05 -3.73
N GLU A 2 -9.54 -28.65 -3.59
CA GLU A 2 -10.40 -28.31 -4.72
C GLU A 2 -10.42 -26.80 -4.96
N ILE A 3 -11.01 -26.37 -6.07
CA ILE A 3 -11.17 -24.95 -6.40
C ILE A 3 -11.86 -24.19 -5.25
N ALA A 4 -12.83 -24.80 -4.59
CA ALA A 4 -13.56 -24.20 -3.48
C ALA A 4 -12.64 -23.89 -2.27
N ASP A 5 -11.69 -24.79 -1.95
CA ASP A 5 -10.75 -24.61 -0.86
C ASP A 5 -9.82 -23.42 -1.13
N TRP A 6 -9.33 -23.30 -2.37
CA TRP A 6 -8.50 -22.18 -2.80
C TRP A 6 -9.25 -20.85 -2.77
N ARG A 7 -10.53 -20.83 -3.17
CA ARG A 7 -11.35 -19.61 -3.09
C ARG A 7 -11.53 -19.16 -1.65
N LYS A 8 -11.84 -20.08 -0.74
CA LYS A 8 -11.94 -19.76 0.69
C LYS A 8 -10.63 -19.19 1.23
N LYS A 9 -9.49 -19.78 0.84
CA LYS A 9 -8.17 -19.25 1.21
C LYS A 9 -7.92 -17.84 0.65
N ILE A 10 -8.38 -17.55 -0.58
CA ILE A 10 -8.31 -16.20 -1.14
C ILE A 10 -9.16 -15.23 -0.33
N ASP A 11 -10.40 -15.58 0.01
CA ASP A 11 -11.27 -14.73 0.82
C ASP A 11 -10.62 -14.40 2.19
N GLU A 12 -10.04 -15.40 2.86
CA GLU A 12 -9.30 -15.23 4.12
C GLU A 12 -8.06 -14.33 3.98
N LEU A 13 -7.38 -14.37 2.84
CA LEU A 13 -6.25 -13.49 2.53
C LEU A 13 -6.72 -12.07 2.22
N ASP A 14 -7.82 -11.92 1.49
CA ASP A 14 -8.40 -10.62 1.13
C ASP A 14 -8.83 -9.85 2.38
N GLU A 15 -9.42 -10.53 3.38
CA GLU A 15 -9.72 -9.93 4.67
C GLU A 15 -8.47 -9.38 5.38
N GLN A 16 -7.35 -10.12 5.32
CA GLN A 16 -6.07 -9.67 5.89
C GLN A 16 -5.49 -8.49 5.12
N ILE A 17 -5.56 -8.52 3.79
CA ILE A 17 -5.11 -7.43 2.92
C ILE A 17 -5.90 -6.15 3.22
N VAL A 18 -7.23 -6.23 3.34
CA VAL A 18 -8.08 -5.07 3.66
C VAL A 18 -7.74 -4.48 5.03
N ARG A 19 -7.49 -5.33 6.04
CA ARG A 19 -7.05 -4.86 7.37
C ARG A 19 -5.71 -4.11 7.28
N LEU A 20 -4.71 -4.69 6.62
CA LEU A 20 -3.39 -4.08 6.45
C LEU A 20 -3.46 -2.77 5.64
N LEU A 21 -4.30 -2.71 4.60
CA LEU A 21 -4.52 -1.48 3.84
C LEU A 21 -5.16 -0.39 4.70
N SER A 22 -6.09 -0.76 5.60
CA SER A 22 -6.74 0.18 6.52
C SER A 22 -5.75 0.74 7.55
N GLU A 23 -4.86 -0.11 8.09
CA GLU A 23 -3.78 0.31 8.98
C GLU A 23 -2.79 1.25 8.26
N ARG A 24 -2.40 0.90 7.03
CA ARG A 24 -1.55 1.75 6.18
C ARG A 24 -2.20 3.10 5.87
N ALA A 25 -3.52 3.13 5.66
CA ALA A 25 -4.29 4.35 5.45
C ALA A 25 -4.30 5.24 6.70
N ALA A 26 -4.49 4.67 7.89
CA ALA A 26 -4.41 5.42 9.15
C ALA A 26 -3.03 6.07 9.33
N ALA A 27 -1.95 5.36 9.01
CA ALA A 27 -0.60 5.92 9.02
C ALA A 27 -0.43 7.06 8.01
N ALA A 28 -0.99 6.92 6.80
CA ALA A 28 -0.96 7.98 5.79
C ALA A 28 -1.71 9.25 6.27
N VAL A 29 -2.89 9.09 6.88
CA VAL A 29 -3.66 10.22 7.46
C VAL A 29 -2.85 10.93 8.56
N ALA A 30 -2.23 10.17 9.47
CA ALA A 30 -1.39 10.74 10.51
C ALA A 30 -0.21 11.54 9.93
N ILE A 31 0.44 11.02 8.88
CA ILE A 31 1.49 11.75 8.14
C ILE A 31 0.94 13.03 7.52
N GLY A 32 -0.23 12.98 6.89
CA GLY A 32 -0.89 14.16 6.31
C GLY A 32 -1.12 15.26 7.35
N GLN A 33 -1.62 14.91 8.53
CA GLN A 33 -1.82 15.85 9.64
C GLN A 33 -0.51 16.47 10.14
N LEU A 34 0.57 15.70 10.24
CA LEU A 34 1.89 16.21 10.63
C LEU A 34 2.47 17.15 9.57
N LYS A 35 2.34 16.80 8.28
CA LYS A 35 2.78 17.65 7.17
C LYS A 35 2.00 18.96 7.10
N ALA A 36 0.68 18.92 7.33
CA ALA A 36 -0.15 20.11 7.38
C ALA A 36 0.31 21.08 8.48
N LYS A 37 0.60 20.55 9.68
CA LYS A 37 1.16 21.34 10.79
C LYS A 37 2.54 21.93 10.47
N ALA A 38 3.36 21.21 9.71
CA ALA A 38 4.70 21.63 9.31
C ALA A 38 4.75 22.45 8.01
N SER A 39 3.60 22.72 7.35
CA SER A 39 3.54 23.30 6.00
C SER A 39 4.42 22.55 4.97
N ALA A 40 4.56 21.24 5.14
CA ALA A 40 5.35 20.37 4.27
C ALA A 40 4.51 19.86 3.09
N PRO A 41 5.12 19.60 1.91
CA PRO A 41 4.38 19.12 0.74
C PRO A 41 3.89 17.67 0.94
N ILE A 42 2.70 17.39 0.42
CA ILE A 42 2.13 16.03 0.41
C ILE A 42 2.85 15.15 -0.62
N TYR A 43 3.14 15.70 -1.81
CA TYR A 43 3.81 14.97 -2.89
C TYR A 43 5.34 15.03 -2.75
N GLU A 44 5.94 13.87 -2.53
CA GLU A 44 7.38 13.70 -2.36
C GLU A 44 7.86 12.51 -3.22
N PRO A 45 8.24 12.74 -4.49
CA PRO A 45 8.53 11.66 -5.45
C PRO A 45 9.67 10.74 -4.99
N GLN A 46 10.67 11.28 -4.30
CA GLN A 46 11.78 10.49 -3.73
C GLN A 46 11.26 9.50 -2.67
N ARG A 47 10.31 9.93 -1.82
CA ARG A 47 9.73 9.07 -0.79
C ARG A 47 8.94 7.92 -1.41
N GLU A 48 8.20 8.20 -2.47
CA GLU A 48 7.41 7.19 -3.20
C GLU A 48 8.32 6.18 -3.90
N GLN A 49 9.39 6.64 -4.55
CA GLN A 49 10.42 5.78 -5.12
C GLN A 49 11.02 4.82 -4.07
N SER A 50 11.31 5.32 -2.87
CA SER A 50 11.78 4.46 -1.77
C SER A 50 10.73 3.45 -1.30
N VAL A 51 9.43 3.75 -1.39
CA VAL A 51 8.37 2.74 -1.14
C VAL A 51 8.46 1.65 -2.20
N PHE A 52 8.52 2.02 -3.47
CA PHE A 52 8.55 1.06 -4.59
C PHE A 52 9.80 0.17 -4.55
N GLU A 53 10.96 0.73 -4.21
CA GLU A 53 12.19 -0.04 -4.00
C GLU A 53 12.06 -1.01 -2.83
N HIS A 54 11.52 -0.57 -1.71
CA HIS A 54 11.33 -1.40 -0.54
C HIS A 54 10.39 -2.58 -0.81
N VAL A 55 9.22 -2.34 -1.43
CA VAL A 55 8.25 -3.41 -1.67
C VAL A 55 8.76 -4.44 -2.68
N ARG A 56 9.59 -4.00 -3.65
CA ARG A 56 10.29 -4.91 -4.56
C ARG A 56 11.35 -5.73 -3.84
N SER A 57 12.09 -5.16 -2.88
CA SER A 57 13.15 -5.88 -2.17
C SER A 57 12.63 -6.93 -1.19
N VAL A 58 11.44 -6.71 -0.61
CA VAL A 58 10.79 -7.67 0.30
C VAL A 58 9.80 -8.61 -0.40
N ASN A 59 9.66 -8.54 -1.72
CA ASN A 59 8.76 -9.40 -2.49
C ASN A 59 9.35 -10.83 -2.62
N PRO A 60 8.76 -11.85 -1.98
CA PRO A 60 9.25 -13.23 -2.07
C PRO A 60 8.80 -13.94 -3.36
N GLY A 61 8.03 -13.27 -4.23
CA GLY A 61 7.28 -13.89 -5.31
C GLY A 61 5.93 -14.45 -4.80
N PRO A 62 5.10 -15.05 -5.68
CA PRO A 62 5.36 -15.37 -7.09
C PRO A 62 5.17 -14.20 -8.06
N LEU A 63 4.71 -13.04 -7.59
CA LEU A 63 4.63 -11.83 -8.42
C LEU A 63 6.05 -11.35 -8.79
N SER A 64 6.22 -10.89 -10.02
CA SER A 64 7.44 -10.15 -10.39
C SER A 64 7.50 -8.82 -9.62
N GLY A 65 8.71 -8.27 -9.47
CA GLY A 65 8.88 -6.94 -8.84
C GLY A 65 8.09 -5.83 -9.55
N ALA A 66 7.93 -5.92 -10.88
CA ALA A 66 7.11 -4.99 -11.65
C ALA A 66 5.63 -5.10 -11.27
N GLN A 67 5.08 -6.33 -11.20
CA GLN A 67 3.67 -6.54 -10.83
C GLN A 67 3.37 -6.08 -9.40
N VAL A 68 4.31 -6.25 -8.45
CA VAL A 68 4.15 -5.71 -7.10
C VAL A 68 4.15 -4.18 -7.13
N GLN A 69 5.00 -3.58 -7.95
CA GLN A 69 5.03 -2.13 -8.11
C GLN A 69 3.70 -1.60 -8.68
N ASP A 70 3.12 -2.24 -9.71
CA ASP A 70 1.83 -1.83 -10.30
C ASP A 70 0.71 -1.74 -9.25
N VAL A 71 0.63 -2.75 -8.37
CA VAL A 71 -0.34 -2.75 -7.25
C VAL A 71 -0.04 -1.61 -6.28
N TYR A 72 1.23 -1.41 -5.94
CA TYR A 72 1.65 -0.39 -4.99
C TYR A 72 1.49 1.03 -5.50
N GLU A 73 1.61 1.28 -6.80
CA GLU A 73 1.29 2.56 -7.42
C GLU A 73 -0.17 2.93 -7.15
N ARG A 74 -1.09 1.97 -7.36
CA ARG A 74 -2.51 2.20 -7.08
C ARG A 74 -2.80 2.44 -5.60
N ILE A 75 -2.14 1.67 -4.72
CA ILE A 75 -2.22 1.91 -3.27
C ILE A 75 -1.71 3.31 -2.94
N MET A 76 -0.57 3.71 -3.51
CA MET A 76 0.06 5.01 -3.23
C MET A 76 -0.84 6.18 -3.64
N ASP A 77 -1.50 6.09 -4.79
CA ASP A 77 -2.46 7.10 -5.27
C ASP A 77 -3.59 7.35 -4.26
N VAL A 78 -4.21 6.27 -3.77
CA VAL A 78 -5.28 6.35 -2.77
C VAL A 78 -4.76 6.96 -1.46
N MET A 79 -3.53 6.63 -1.08
CA MET A 79 -2.96 7.07 0.19
C MET A 79 -2.53 8.54 0.14
N ARG A 80 -2.15 9.02 -1.05
CA ARG A 80 -1.89 10.43 -1.31
C ARG A 80 -3.18 11.25 -1.29
N SER A 81 -4.30 10.70 -1.76
CA SER A 81 -5.60 11.39 -1.69
C SER A 81 -6.10 11.51 -0.25
N LEU A 82 -5.92 10.48 0.57
CA LEU A 82 -6.26 10.50 1.99
C LEU A 82 -5.43 11.51 2.79
N GLN A 83 -4.16 11.73 2.42
CA GLN A 83 -3.32 12.77 3.06
C GLN A 83 -3.80 14.20 2.82
N LYS A 84 -4.65 14.42 1.81
CA LYS A 84 -5.21 15.75 1.48
C LYS A 84 -6.52 16.06 2.20
N GLN A 85 -7.14 15.05 2.84
CA GLN A 85 -8.34 15.22 3.64
C GLN A 85 -7.97 15.78 5.01
#